data_AF-A0A3D1R9G0-F1
#
_entry.id   AF-A0A3D1R9G0-F1
#
_cell.length_a   1.000
_cell.length_b   1.000
_cell.length_c   1.000
_cell.angle_alpha   90.00
_cell.angle_beta   90.00
_cell.angle_gamma   90.00
#
_symmetry.space_group_name_H-M   'P 1'
#
loop_
_entity.id
_entity.type
_entity.pdbx_description
1 polymer ?
#
loop_
_entity_poly.entity_id
_entity_poly.type
_entity_poly.pdbx_seq_one_letter_code
_entity_poly.pdbx_strand_id
1 'polypeptide(L)'
;MADEILKPTRRLIIVSNELSLPPHKVVKTDSGLLKASLTPDIRANAPDLKVSAYTDDPNTSAPHIERFWADEFQAQPEGKGIAGRSVKVDIEARPKDGEWIFGKGAPELAATTAYVAASGVKKIAEEYLHQPVRWGDGERLTLDSYKTKSNELNAYYSSTERKVSLGHATEAGSSWYGATPEFDPSNPVYNLAQVPEVVAHECGHAVFDAVKGYTALSLSTRSAEVRSVNEGLADGMAFLANLKHSDVIQRALVETGLDLSKPNALSDLADTVGAVFGTAGDNPDRALRSFLNTRVREPGKSYECHDGGEIVGGALYDFFLRFCQSYQARTGSGAYQSIAVAGEVTGALFLNALKFTPDDGSLGFEDYGRGLLLADLSMNQGRHLAQLKEVVLGRGLLTAEQIEATVAQFEAWRDGEVSIPRGSILDGQKALAERLLPTLREAYGLGDAQLEIHRCERDKRGFLRLVFQQPRANKAEEAALESLNKVYGEIDRDALLSQGTFTIVFDPLGQVAGVFNQIGSATNVAINGKRGDGSPSTYSDPSLYLSDDFEIGHKDNFNHLVG
;
A
#
# COMPACT_ATOMS: atom_id res chain seq x y z
N MET A 1 -46.77 -11.64 -31.67
CA MET A 1 -46.22 -10.41 -31.07
C MET A 1 -45.12 -10.77 -30.07
N ALA A 2 -44.10 -11.47 -30.55
CA ALA A 2 -42.83 -11.73 -29.89
C ALA A 2 -41.91 -12.13 -31.05
N ASP A 3 -41.14 -11.18 -31.58
CA ASP A 3 -39.99 -11.40 -32.50
C ASP A 3 -39.32 -10.09 -33.01
N GLU A 4 -39.48 -8.94 -32.37
CA GLU A 4 -38.93 -7.67 -32.93
C GLU A 4 -38.13 -6.79 -31.95
N ILE A 5 -37.41 -7.38 -30.99
CA ILE A 5 -36.49 -6.63 -30.11
C ILE A 5 -35.12 -7.30 -30.01
N LEU A 6 -34.42 -7.39 -31.14
CA LEU A 6 -32.95 -7.53 -31.15
C LEU A 6 -32.37 -6.72 -32.32
N LYS A 7 -32.18 -5.42 -32.09
CA LYS A 7 -31.17 -4.62 -32.80
C LYS A 7 -30.36 -3.86 -31.75
N PRO A 8 -29.03 -4.02 -31.68
CA PRO A 8 -28.21 -3.24 -30.78
C PRO A 8 -28.01 -1.85 -31.39
N THR A 9 -28.79 -0.87 -30.95
CA THR A 9 -28.41 0.53 -31.13
C THR A 9 -27.18 0.80 -30.27
N ARG A 10 -26.01 0.91 -30.91
CA ARG A 10 -24.81 1.48 -30.32
C ARG A 10 -25.12 2.93 -29.91
N ARG A 11 -25.44 3.13 -28.63
CA ARG A 11 -25.35 4.45 -27.99
C ARG A 11 -24.12 4.43 -27.11
N LEU A 12 -23.08 5.11 -27.61
CA LEU A 12 -21.93 5.53 -26.83
C LEU A 12 -22.44 6.49 -25.75
N ILE A 13 -22.37 6.08 -24.48
CA ILE A 13 -22.55 6.96 -23.33
C ILE A 13 -21.15 7.41 -22.95
N ILE A 14 -20.78 8.64 -23.29
CA ILE A 14 -19.60 9.30 -22.74
C ILE A 14 -20.02 9.88 -21.40
N VAL A 15 -19.56 9.29 -20.29
CA VAL A 15 -19.63 9.93 -18.98
C VAL A 15 -18.33 10.73 -18.80
N SER A 16 -18.38 12.05 -19.01
CA SER A 16 -17.26 12.94 -18.67
C SER A 16 -17.31 13.27 -17.19
N ASN A 17 -16.31 12.84 -16.42
CA ASN A 17 -16.00 13.44 -15.13
C ASN A 17 -15.06 14.63 -15.36
N GLU A 18 -15.61 15.79 -15.70
CA GLU A 18 -14.91 17.07 -15.54
C GLU A 18 -15.45 17.77 -14.28
N LEU A 19 -14.68 17.70 -13.20
CA LEU A 19 -14.82 18.59 -12.06
C LEU A 19 -14.06 19.89 -12.36
N SER A 20 -14.82 20.90 -12.80
CA SER A 20 -14.62 22.35 -12.60
C SER A 20 -13.18 22.88 -12.44
N LEU A 21 -12.64 23.49 -13.49
CA LEU A 21 -11.57 24.50 -13.41
C LEU A 21 -12.15 25.92 -13.64
N PRO A 22 -11.64 26.97 -12.94
CA PRO A 22 -12.13 28.34 -13.11
C PRO A 22 -11.65 28.97 -14.43
N PRO A 23 -12.35 29.99 -14.95
CA PRO A 23 -12.15 30.48 -16.31
C PRO A 23 -10.93 31.42 -16.37
N HIS A 24 -9.84 30.99 -17.01
CA HIS A 24 -8.77 31.89 -17.40
C HIS A 24 -8.85 32.20 -18.90
N LYS A 25 -8.84 33.51 -19.17
CA LYS A 25 -8.94 34.22 -20.45
C LYS A 25 -8.31 33.50 -21.65
N VAL A 26 -9.14 33.22 -22.65
CA VAL A 26 -8.73 33.06 -24.05
C VAL A 26 -8.28 34.43 -24.57
N VAL A 27 -7.01 34.55 -24.96
CA VAL A 27 -6.55 35.62 -25.86
C VAL A 27 -6.18 34.95 -27.17
N LYS A 28 -6.94 35.27 -28.22
CA LYS A 28 -6.68 34.88 -29.59
C LYS A 28 -5.73 35.91 -30.20
N THR A 29 -4.67 35.49 -30.88
CA THR A 29 -3.94 36.37 -31.81
C THR A 29 -3.77 35.69 -33.17
N ASP A 30 -3.88 36.49 -34.23
CA ASP A 30 -4.15 36.09 -35.61
C ASP A 30 -2.90 35.83 -36.47
N SER A 31 -1.75 35.46 -35.89
CA SER A 31 -0.55 35.21 -36.69
C SER A 31 0.22 34.00 -36.18
N GLY A 32 0.10 32.89 -36.90
CA GLY A 32 0.83 31.66 -36.63
C GLY A 32 2.36 31.83 -36.67
N LEU A 33 3.01 30.86 -36.02
CA LEU A 33 4.46 30.61 -35.88
C LEU A 33 5.21 31.43 -34.83
N LEU A 34 5.65 30.71 -33.77
CA LEU A 34 6.94 30.95 -33.14
C LEU A 34 7.69 29.61 -33.01
N LYS A 35 8.82 29.53 -33.74
CA LYS A 35 9.93 28.62 -33.48
C LYS A 35 10.66 29.19 -32.25
N ALA A 36 10.66 28.47 -31.13
CA ALA A 36 11.49 28.80 -29.98
C ALA A 36 12.55 27.72 -29.76
N SER A 37 13.78 28.22 -29.62
CA SER A 37 15.04 27.53 -29.37
C SER A 37 14.98 26.60 -28.15
N LEU A 38 15.59 25.42 -28.30
CA LEU A 38 15.77 24.38 -27.29
C LEU A 38 16.50 24.89 -26.03
N THR A 39 15.90 24.65 -24.87
CA THR A 39 16.58 24.46 -23.58
C THR A 39 16.28 23.04 -23.08
N PRO A 40 17.17 22.43 -22.27
CA PRO A 40 17.10 21.01 -21.91
C PRO A 40 16.04 20.73 -20.83
N ASP A 41 14.76 20.88 -21.17
CA ASP A 41 13.60 20.41 -20.39
C ASP A 41 12.87 19.32 -21.17
N ILE A 42 13.48 18.13 -21.26
CA ILE A 42 12.88 16.95 -21.93
C ILE A 42 11.89 16.20 -21.00
N ARG A 43 11.71 16.60 -19.73
CA ARG A 43 10.86 15.85 -18.79
C ARG A 43 9.36 16.18 -18.81
N ALA A 44 8.92 17.18 -19.58
CA ALA A 44 7.52 17.61 -19.54
C ALA A 44 6.59 17.00 -20.63
N ASN A 45 7.09 16.18 -21.55
CA ASN A 45 6.32 15.70 -22.71
C ASN A 45 6.56 14.22 -23.07
N ALA A 46 7.01 13.37 -22.15
CA ALA A 46 7.10 11.96 -22.48
C ALA A 46 5.67 11.40 -22.62
N PRO A 47 5.25 10.91 -23.80
CA PRO A 47 3.87 10.47 -24.01
C PRO A 47 3.53 9.31 -23.08
N ASP A 48 2.29 9.29 -22.59
CA ASP A 48 1.72 8.14 -21.89
C ASP A 48 1.95 6.88 -22.74
N LEU A 49 2.67 5.91 -22.20
CA LEU A 49 2.84 4.62 -22.84
C LEU A 49 1.54 3.84 -22.67
N LYS A 50 0.89 3.48 -23.78
CA LYS A 50 -0.28 2.59 -23.75
C LYS A 50 0.18 1.14 -23.79
N VAL A 51 -0.25 0.39 -22.79
CA VAL A 51 0.11 -1.01 -22.60
C VAL A 51 -1.16 -1.85 -22.58
N SER A 52 -1.24 -2.82 -23.48
CA SER A 52 -2.31 -3.82 -23.49
C SER A 52 -1.96 -4.92 -22.50
N ALA A 53 -2.76 -5.05 -21.45
CA ALA A 53 -2.66 -6.13 -20.47
C ALA A 53 -4.06 -6.69 -20.21
N TYR A 54 -4.12 -7.94 -19.75
CA TYR A 54 -5.39 -8.46 -19.22
C TYR A 54 -5.48 -8.12 -17.74
N THR A 55 -6.71 -7.84 -17.30
CA THR A 55 -7.10 -7.66 -15.90
C THR A 55 -7.60 -8.97 -15.29
N ASP A 56 -7.84 -9.97 -16.14
CA ASP A 56 -8.48 -11.25 -15.84
C ASP A 56 -8.08 -12.28 -16.93
N ASP A 57 -8.84 -13.37 -17.10
CA ASP A 57 -8.67 -14.38 -18.12
C ASP A 57 -8.54 -13.80 -19.55
N PRO A 58 -7.44 -14.06 -20.28
CA PRO A 58 -7.31 -13.65 -21.68
C PRO A 58 -8.29 -14.35 -22.64
N ASN A 59 -8.98 -15.40 -22.21
CA ASN A 59 -9.97 -16.12 -23.00
C ASN A 59 -11.38 -15.57 -22.84
N THR A 60 -11.71 -14.94 -21.71
CA THR A 60 -13.06 -14.41 -21.43
C THR A 60 -13.10 -12.89 -21.28
N SER A 61 -11.96 -12.22 -21.11
CA SER A 61 -11.87 -10.76 -20.99
C SER A 61 -11.23 -10.10 -22.23
N ALA A 62 -11.61 -8.85 -22.48
CA ALA A 62 -10.92 -8.01 -23.45
C ALA A 62 -9.67 -7.38 -22.80
N PRO A 63 -8.58 -7.17 -23.54
CA PRO A 63 -7.41 -6.50 -22.99
C PRO A 63 -7.77 -5.08 -22.54
N HIS A 64 -7.34 -4.73 -21.34
CA HIS A 64 -7.37 -3.38 -20.80
C HIS A 64 -6.14 -2.60 -21.28
N ILE A 65 -6.34 -1.30 -21.56
CA ILE A 65 -5.25 -0.40 -21.91
C ILE A 65 -4.86 0.42 -20.69
N GLU A 66 -3.72 0.09 -20.10
CA GLU A 66 -3.14 0.87 -19.02
C GLU A 66 -2.15 1.91 -19.56
N ARG A 67 -2.04 3.03 -18.86
CA ARG A 67 -1.13 4.12 -19.21
C ARG A 67 -0.03 4.22 -18.18
N PHE A 68 1.21 4.17 -18.65
CA PHE A 68 2.39 4.32 -17.82
C PHE A 68 3.18 5.55 -18.22
N TRP A 69 3.89 6.14 -17.25
CA TRP A 69 4.86 7.16 -17.57
C TRP A 69 6.07 6.51 -18.27
N ALA A 70 6.54 7.15 -19.33
CA ALA A 70 7.65 6.60 -20.11
C ALA A 70 8.99 6.55 -19.34
N ASP A 71 9.09 7.09 -18.13
CA ASP A 71 10.26 6.95 -17.25
C ASP A 71 10.14 5.77 -16.27
N GLU A 72 8.92 5.30 -15.99
CA GLU A 72 8.65 4.02 -15.32
C GLU A 72 9.04 2.85 -16.24
N PHE A 73 8.86 3.03 -17.54
CA PHE A 73 9.43 2.16 -18.58
C PHE A 73 10.78 2.70 -19.01
N GLN A 74 11.89 2.25 -18.44
CA GLN A 74 13.16 2.44 -19.15
C GLN A 74 13.13 1.52 -20.38
N ALA A 75 12.58 2.03 -21.49
CA ALA A 75 12.97 1.58 -22.81
C ALA A 75 14.48 1.78 -22.85
N GLN A 76 15.22 0.71 -22.60
CA GLN A 76 16.67 0.74 -22.68
C GLN A 76 17.03 1.19 -24.12
N PRO A 77 18.12 1.94 -24.31
CA PRO A 77 18.56 2.37 -25.63
C PRO A 77 18.62 1.15 -26.56
N GLU A 78 18.06 1.31 -27.77
CA GLU A 78 17.84 0.31 -28.83
C GLU A 78 18.34 -1.11 -28.54
N GLY A 79 17.41 -2.02 -28.25
CA GLY A 79 17.68 -3.47 -28.25
C GLY A 79 17.80 -4.15 -26.88
N LYS A 80 17.19 -3.60 -25.82
CA LYS A 80 16.99 -4.30 -24.54
C LYS A 80 15.55 -4.04 -24.07
N GLY A 81 14.82 -5.09 -23.69
CA GLY A 81 13.35 -5.12 -23.47
C GLY A 81 12.77 -4.22 -22.36
N ILE A 82 11.50 -4.48 -21.97
CA ILE A 82 10.83 -3.77 -20.86
C ILE A 82 11.67 -3.96 -19.58
N ALA A 83 12.18 -2.85 -19.06
CA ALA A 83 12.87 -2.81 -17.78
C ALA A 83 12.35 -1.59 -17.01
N GLY A 84 11.51 -1.84 -16.01
CA GLY A 84 11.30 -0.86 -14.96
C GLY A 84 12.50 -0.82 -14.03
N ARG A 85 12.67 0.27 -13.26
CA ARG A 85 13.72 0.31 -12.23
C ARG A 85 13.56 -0.84 -11.23
N SER A 86 12.31 -1.20 -10.92
CA SER A 86 11.97 -2.20 -9.92
C SER A 86 11.57 -3.57 -10.46
N VAL A 87 11.25 -3.72 -11.76
CA VAL A 87 10.81 -5.01 -12.33
C VAL A 87 11.53 -5.29 -13.66
N LYS A 88 12.07 -6.50 -13.82
CA LYS A 88 12.62 -7.04 -15.06
C LYS A 88 11.68 -8.09 -15.62
N VAL A 89 11.44 -8.09 -16.93
CA VAL A 89 10.94 -9.28 -17.63
C VAL A 89 12.04 -9.93 -18.45
N ASP A 90 11.92 -11.23 -18.67
CA ASP A 90 12.89 -12.06 -19.38
C ASP A 90 12.79 -12.00 -20.91
N ILE A 91 11.61 -11.60 -21.43
CA ILE A 91 11.35 -11.38 -22.86
C ILE A 91 11.41 -9.89 -23.20
N GLU A 92 12.02 -9.60 -24.34
CA GLU A 92 11.97 -8.27 -24.94
C GLU A 92 10.65 -8.07 -25.68
N ALA A 93 9.63 -7.58 -24.99
CA ALA A 93 8.52 -6.96 -25.69
C ALA A 93 9.04 -5.66 -26.36
N ARG A 94 8.59 -5.36 -27.58
CA ARG A 94 8.90 -4.11 -28.29
C ARG A 94 7.60 -3.48 -28.77
N PRO A 95 7.44 -2.15 -28.66
CA PRO A 95 6.25 -1.50 -29.17
C PRO A 95 6.25 -1.57 -30.69
N LYS A 96 5.08 -1.78 -31.28
CA LYS A 96 4.85 -1.60 -32.70
C LYS A 96 4.14 -0.26 -32.88
N ASP A 97 4.73 0.64 -33.66
CA ASP A 97 4.19 1.98 -33.89
C ASP A 97 3.98 2.82 -32.61
N GLY A 98 4.79 2.57 -31.57
CA GLY A 98 4.68 3.23 -30.27
C GLY A 98 3.65 2.62 -29.32
N GLU A 99 2.93 1.58 -29.75
CA GLU A 99 1.92 0.89 -28.95
C GLU A 99 2.40 -0.53 -28.57
N TRP A 100 2.16 -0.92 -27.32
CA TRP A 100 2.47 -2.26 -26.80
C TRP A 100 1.22 -3.13 -26.85
N ILE A 101 0.78 -3.39 -28.08
CA ILE A 101 -0.40 -4.21 -28.36
C ILE A 101 0.08 -5.49 -29.02
N PHE A 102 -0.07 -6.60 -28.30
CA PHE A 102 0.36 -7.92 -28.75
C PHE A 102 -0.84 -8.83 -28.97
N GLY A 103 -0.75 -9.71 -29.96
CA GLY A 103 -1.81 -10.69 -30.22
C GLY A 103 -1.87 -11.75 -29.13
N LYS A 104 -3.04 -12.38 -28.98
CA LYS A 104 -3.24 -13.53 -28.08
C LYS A 104 -2.19 -14.62 -28.38
N GLY A 105 -1.62 -15.20 -27.32
CA GLY A 105 -0.56 -16.21 -27.41
C GLY A 105 0.85 -15.67 -27.68
N ALA A 106 1.03 -14.37 -27.90
CA ALA A 106 2.37 -13.79 -28.06
C ALA A 106 3.14 -13.82 -26.71
N PRO A 107 4.40 -14.26 -26.68
CA PRO A 107 5.24 -14.19 -25.49
C PRO A 107 5.38 -12.77 -24.93
N GLU A 108 5.37 -11.77 -25.81
CA GLU A 108 5.42 -10.35 -25.44
C GLU A 108 4.17 -9.91 -24.66
N LEU A 109 3.01 -10.49 -24.94
CA LEU A 109 1.78 -10.23 -24.18
C LEU A 109 1.91 -10.78 -22.77
N ALA A 110 2.44 -11.99 -22.62
CA ALA A 110 2.68 -12.61 -21.32
C ALA A 110 3.66 -11.79 -20.47
N ALA A 111 4.79 -11.37 -21.05
CA ALA A 111 5.75 -10.52 -20.39
C ALA A 111 5.15 -9.17 -19.97
N THR A 112 4.34 -8.57 -20.85
CA THR A 112 3.71 -7.28 -20.61
C THR A 112 2.66 -7.35 -19.50
N THR A 113 1.76 -8.35 -19.54
CA THR A 113 0.77 -8.58 -18.47
C THR A 113 1.47 -8.82 -17.13
N ALA A 114 2.50 -9.67 -17.10
CA ALA A 114 3.23 -9.95 -15.87
C ALA A 114 3.94 -8.70 -15.31
N TYR A 115 4.52 -7.88 -16.19
CA TYR A 115 5.13 -6.61 -15.79
C TYR A 115 4.11 -5.66 -15.14
N VAL A 116 2.95 -5.51 -15.77
CA VAL A 116 1.86 -4.64 -15.29
C VAL A 116 1.37 -5.11 -13.93
N ALA A 117 1.04 -6.40 -13.80
CA ALA A 117 0.57 -6.99 -12.55
C ALA A 117 1.59 -6.84 -11.42
N ALA A 118 2.87 -7.17 -11.66
CA ALA A 118 3.92 -7.05 -10.66
C ALA A 118 4.18 -5.59 -10.23
N SER A 119 4.11 -4.66 -11.18
CA SER A 119 4.26 -3.22 -10.90
C SER A 119 3.07 -2.70 -10.06
N GLY A 120 1.85 -3.15 -10.39
CA GLY A 120 0.64 -2.87 -9.61
C GLY A 120 0.76 -3.37 -8.17
N VAL A 121 1.17 -4.63 -7.96
CA VAL A 121 1.40 -5.20 -6.63
C VAL A 121 2.40 -4.38 -5.82
N LYS A 122 3.52 -3.98 -6.43
CA LYS A 122 4.51 -3.13 -5.76
C LYS A 122 3.89 -1.83 -5.30
N LYS A 123 3.16 -1.15 -6.19
CA LYS A 123 2.51 0.13 -5.90
C LYS A 123 1.51 0.00 -4.74
N ILE A 124 0.67 -1.03 -4.78
CA ILE A 124 -0.30 -1.33 -3.71
C ILE A 124 0.42 -1.55 -2.38
N ALA A 125 1.48 -2.36 -2.38
CA ALA A 125 2.24 -2.63 -1.17
C ALA A 125 2.93 -1.37 -0.62
N GLU A 126 3.54 -0.55 -1.48
CA GLU A 126 4.17 0.71 -1.08
C GLU A 126 3.17 1.73 -0.55
N GLU A 127 2.00 1.81 -1.19
CA GLU A 127 0.89 2.68 -0.79
C GLU A 127 0.39 2.30 0.60
N TYR A 128 0.07 1.02 0.85
CA TYR A 128 -0.47 0.56 2.12
C TYR A 128 0.57 0.47 3.24
N LEU A 129 1.81 0.10 2.93
CA LEU A 129 2.87 0.05 3.93
C LEU A 129 3.46 1.42 4.24
N HIS A 130 3.17 2.44 3.42
CA HIS A 130 3.76 3.79 3.47
C HIS A 130 5.29 3.78 3.47
N GLN A 131 5.90 2.81 2.80
CA GLN A 131 7.34 2.69 2.67
C GLN A 131 7.71 2.04 1.34
N PRO A 132 8.89 2.36 0.78
CA PRO A 132 9.37 1.67 -0.41
C PRO A 132 9.51 0.17 -0.17
N VAL A 133 9.02 -0.64 -1.10
CA VAL A 133 9.17 -2.10 -1.08
C VAL A 133 10.41 -2.44 -1.90
N ARG A 134 11.40 -3.02 -1.21
CA ARG A 134 12.63 -3.54 -1.83
C ARG A 134 12.49 -5.03 -2.03
N TRP A 135 12.62 -5.49 -3.27
CA TRP A 135 12.52 -6.92 -3.57
C TRP A 135 13.74 -7.67 -2.99
N GLY A 136 13.56 -8.31 -1.84
CA GLY A 136 14.65 -8.90 -1.07
C GLY A 136 15.71 -7.85 -0.68
N ASP A 137 17.01 -8.17 -0.85
CA ASP A 137 18.11 -7.23 -0.56
C ASP A 137 18.47 -6.28 -1.73
N GLY A 138 17.75 -6.35 -2.86
CA GLY A 138 18.05 -5.58 -4.08
C GLY A 138 16.94 -4.63 -4.53
N GLU A 139 17.19 -3.90 -5.62
CA GLU A 139 16.21 -2.95 -6.17
C GLU A 139 15.19 -3.59 -7.14
N ARG A 140 15.45 -4.80 -7.67
CA ARG A 140 14.72 -5.31 -8.86
C ARG A 140 14.29 -6.78 -8.76
N LEU A 141 13.00 -7.04 -8.99
CA LEU A 141 12.41 -8.36 -9.15
C LEU A 141 12.51 -8.81 -10.61
N THR A 142 12.89 -10.07 -10.85
CA THR A 142 12.89 -10.66 -12.19
C THR A 142 11.64 -11.51 -12.41
N LEU A 143 10.97 -11.31 -13.54
CA LEU A 143 9.84 -12.11 -13.99
C LEU A 143 10.34 -12.99 -15.14
N ASP A 144 10.34 -14.30 -14.91
CA ASP A 144 10.56 -15.32 -15.93
C ASP A 144 9.20 -15.74 -16.46
N SER A 145 8.74 -15.02 -17.50
CA SER A 145 7.39 -15.11 -18.06
C SER A 145 7.23 -16.20 -19.13
N TYR A 146 8.34 -16.83 -19.56
CA TYR A 146 8.33 -17.78 -20.67
C TYR A 146 9.56 -18.71 -20.76
N LYS A 147 10.68 -18.43 -20.07
CA LYS A 147 11.91 -19.25 -20.15
C LYS A 147 11.95 -20.42 -19.18
N THR A 148 10.92 -20.60 -18.36
CA THR A 148 10.76 -21.79 -17.53
C THR A 148 10.73 -23.05 -18.42
N LYS A 149 11.39 -24.13 -17.97
CA LYS A 149 11.52 -25.36 -18.76
C LYS A 149 10.11 -25.89 -19.12
N SER A 150 9.95 -26.23 -20.40
CA SER A 150 8.69 -26.58 -21.07
C SER A 150 7.77 -27.53 -20.28
N ASN A 151 6.47 -27.18 -20.23
CA ASN A 151 5.32 -27.97 -19.76
C ASN A 151 5.10 -28.10 -18.24
N GLU A 152 5.56 -27.14 -17.44
CA GLU A 152 5.14 -26.99 -16.05
C GLU A 152 4.08 -25.88 -15.95
N LEU A 153 2.85 -26.23 -15.57
CA LEU A 153 1.82 -25.26 -15.18
C LEU A 153 1.94 -24.97 -13.69
N ASN A 154 3.04 -24.34 -13.28
CA ASN A 154 3.21 -23.86 -11.92
C ASN A 154 3.86 -22.49 -11.91
N ALA A 155 3.63 -21.73 -10.86
CA ALA A 155 4.33 -20.50 -10.59
C ALA A 155 5.03 -20.58 -9.23
N TYR A 156 6.11 -19.83 -9.07
CA TYR A 156 6.77 -19.69 -7.78
C TYR A 156 7.65 -18.45 -7.72
N TYR A 157 7.70 -17.84 -6.53
CA TYR A 157 8.72 -16.88 -6.14
C TYR A 157 9.94 -17.58 -5.52
N SER A 158 11.13 -17.21 -6.00
CA SER A 158 12.41 -17.57 -5.41
C SER A 158 13.07 -16.32 -4.83
N SER A 159 13.22 -16.24 -3.50
CA SER A 159 13.95 -15.11 -2.89
C SER A 159 15.43 -15.12 -3.25
N THR A 160 16.03 -16.31 -3.43
CA THR A 160 17.47 -16.44 -3.66
C THR A 160 17.82 -15.90 -5.03
N GLU A 161 16.95 -16.15 -6.01
CA GLU A 161 17.10 -15.65 -7.38
C GLU A 161 16.41 -14.30 -7.59
N ARG A 162 15.58 -13.86 -6.63
CA ARG A 162 14.68 -12.70 -6.73
C ARG A 162 13.87 -12.75 -8.01
N LYS A 163 13.25 -13.90 -8.19
CA LYS A 163 12.65 -14.28 -9.45
C LYS A 163 11.27 -14.86 -9.20
N VAL A 164 10.28 -14.32 -9.90
CA VAL A 164 8.98 -14.95 -10.09
C VAL A 164 9.08 -15.76 -11.37
N SER A 165 8.88 -17.07 -11.27
CA SER A 165 8.90 -17.99 -12.39
C SER A 165 7.47 -18.35 -12.74
N LEU A 166 7.08 -18.14 -13.99
CA LEU A 166 5.72 -18.34 -14.47
C LEU A 166 5.74 -19.44 -15.52
N GLY A 167 5.11 -20.55 -15.17
CA GLY A 167 5.01 -21.73 -16.01
C GLY A 167 4.11 -21.52 -17.22
N HIS A 168 4.37 -22.31 -18.27
CA HIS A 168 3.51 -22.40 -19.43
C HIS A 168 3.43 -23.84 -19.95
N ALA A 169 2.29 -24.19 -20.54
CA ALA A 169 2.10 -25.46 -21.22
C ALA A 169 1.64 -25.25 -22.65
N THR A 170 2.20 -26.05 -23.55
CA THR A 170 2.03 -25.92 -25.01
C THR A 170 1.25 -27.08 -25.63
N GLU A 171 0.88 -28.11 -24.83
CA GLU A 171 0.18 -29.31 -25.29
C GLU A 171 -0.74 -29.87 -24.21
N ALA A 172 -1.80 -30.59 -24.61
CA ALA A 172 -2.70 -31.37 -23.76
C ALA A 172 -2.04 -32.54 -22.98
N GLY A 173 -0.71 -32.56 -22.91
CA GLY A 173 0.10 -33.57 -22.22
C GLY A 173 0.87 -33.04 -20.99
N SER A 174 0.74 -31.75 -20.64
CA SER A 174 1.32 -31.24 -19.39
C SER A 174 0.55 -31.79 -18.20
N SER A 175 1.01 -32.92 -17.65
CA SER A 175 0.40 -33.52 -16.47
C SER A 175 0.88 -32.79 -15.21
N TRP A 176 0.01 -31.97 -14.61
CA TRP A 176 0.13 -31.66 -13.18
C TRP A 176 -0.49 -32.84 -12.43
N TYR A 177 0.28 -33.56 -11.62
CA TYR A 177 -0.19 -34.71 -10.84
C TYR A 177 -0.96 -35.80 -11.63
N GLY A 178 -0.72 -35.93 -12.94
CA GLY A 178 -1.38 -36.95 -13.77
C GLY A 178 -2.74 -36.54 -14.37
N ALA A 179 -3.22 -35.31 -14.16
CA ALA A 179 -4.40 -34.79 -14.86
C ALA A 179 -4.00 -34.18 -16.21
N THR A 180 -4.68 -34.57 -17.30
CA THR A 180 -4.56 -33.93 -18.62
C THR A 180 -5.63 -32.85 -18.74
N PRO A 181 -5.27 -31.56 -18.80
CA PRO A 181 -6.25 -30.49 -18.96
C PRO A 181 -7.06 -30.63 -20.25
N GLU A 182 -8.33 -30.22 -20.23
CA GLU A 182 -9.09 -29.97 -21.46
C GLU A 182 -8.58 -28.68 -22.10
N PHE A 183 -7.63 -28.79 -23.04
CA PHE A 183 -7.11 -27.65 -23.78
C PHE A 183 -8.06 -27.22 -24.91
N ASP A 184 -8.27 -25.92 -25.07
CA ASP A 184 -8.87 -25.35 -26.28
C ASP A 184 -7.87 -25.48 -27.45
N PRO A 185 -8.18 -26.28 -28.48
CA PRO A 185 -7.29 -26.47 -29.63
C PRO A 185 -7.06 -25.19 -30.45
N SER A 186 -7.84 -24.12 -30.22
CA SER A 186 -7.66 -22.81 -30.84
C SER A 186 -6.66 -21.90 -30.10
N ASN A 187 -6.27 -22.25 -28.86
CA ASN A 187 -5.25 -21.55 -28.08
C ASN A 187 -4.21 -22.54 -27.52
N PRO A 188 -3.14 -22.84 -28.28
CA PRO A 188 -2.24 -23.95 -27.97
C PRO A 188 -1.32 -23.70 -26.77
N VAL A 189 -1.29 -22.50 -26.18
CA VAL A 189 -0.40 -22.17 -25.07
C VAL A 189 -1.19 -21.56 -23.92
N TYR A 190 -1.18 -22.25 -22.77
CA TYR A 190 -1.64 -21.70 -21.50
C TYR A 190 -0.43 -21.19 -20.73
N ASN A 191 -0.37 -19.88 -20.47
CA ASN A 191 0.78 -19.25 -19.82
C ASN A 191 0.32 -18.50 -18.56
N LEU A 192 0.85 -18.89 -17.40
CA LEU A 192 0.50 -18.28 -16.10
C LEU A 192 0.93 -16.81 -16.00
N ALA A 193 1.88 -16.34 -16.81
CA ALA A 193 2.23 -14.93 -16.91
C ALA A 193 1.12 -14.07 -17.55
N GLN A 194 0.14 -14.69 -18.20
CA GLN A 194 -1.06 -14.02 -18.71
C GLN A 194 -2.21 -14.00 -17.70
N VAL A 195 -2.05 -14.62 -16.53
CA VAL A 195 -3.04 -14.65 -15.45
C VAL A 195 -2.58 -13.66 -14.36
N PRO A 196 -3.11 -12.42 -14.33
CA PRO A 196 -2.59 -11.37 -13.44
C PRO A 196 -2.63 -11.75 -11.96
N GLU A 197 -3.65 -12.50 -11.54
CA GLU A 197 -3.80 -12.98 -10.17
C GLU A 197 -2.67 -13.91 -9.73
N VAL A 198 -2.21 -14.80 -10.61
CA VAL A 198 -1.07 -15.69 -10.33
C VAL A 198 0.20 -14.86 -10.21
N VAL A 199 0.42 -13.92 -11.13
CA VAL A 199 1.57 -13.00 -11.04
C VAL A 199 1.51 -12.20 -9.74
N ALA A 200 0.33 -11.71 -9.36
CA ALA A 200 0.14 -10.92 -8.16
C ALA A 200 0.35 -11.73 -6.88
N HIS A 201 -0.10 -12.98 -6.85
CA HIS A 201 0.15 -13.94 -5.78
C HIS A 201 1.66 -14.16 -5.59
N GLU A 202 2.39 -14.49 -6.65
CA GLU A 202 3.84 -14.69 -6.56
C GLU A 202 4.59 -13.42 -6.12
N CYS A 203 4.15 -12.25 -6.60
CA CYS A 203 4.70 -10.98 -6.13
C CYS A 203 4.33 -10.70 -4.67
N GLY A 204 3.22 -11.23 -4.17
CA GLY A 204 2.82 -11.18 -2.77
C GLY A 204 3.82 -11.89 -1.85
N HIS A 205 4.37 -13.03 -2.27
CA HIS A 205 5.50 -13.65 -1.55
C HIS A 205 6.73 -12.75 -1.51
N ALA A 206 7.03 -12.05 -2.60
CA ALA A 206 8.14 -11.09 -2.65
C ALA A 206 7.90 -9.88 -1.73
N VAL A 207 6.65 -9.42 -1.59
CA VAL A 207 6.25 -8.40 -0.61
C VAL A 207 6.44 -8.92 0.82
N PHE A 208 6.01 -10.14 1.11
CA PHE A 208 6.18 -10.75 2.43
C PHE A 208 7.67 -10.86 2.82
N ASP A 209 8.50 -11.35 1.90
CA ASP A 209 9.96 -11.40 2.07
C ASP A 209 10.55 -10.00 2.28
N ALA A 210 10.11 -8.99 1.51
CA ALA A 210 10.56 -7.61 1.68
C ALA A 210 10.22 -7.02 3.04
N VAL A 211 9.05 -7.35 3.60
CA VAL A 211 8.58 -6.83 4.89
C VAL A 211 9.23 -7.57 6.06
N LYS A 212 9.33 -8.90 5.98
CA LYS A 212 9.81 -9.75 7.09
C LYS A 212 11.31 -10.05 7.03
N GLY A 213 11.96 -9.80 5.89
CA GLY A 213 13.36 -10.14 5.65
C GLY A 213 13.62 -11.65 5.58
N TYR A 214 12.60 -12.45 5.26
CA TYR A 214 12.70 -13.91 5.21
C TYR A 214 13.12 -14.39 3.84
N THR A 215 14.38 -14.81 3.69
CA THR A 215 14.76 -15.54 2.48
C THR A 215 13.88 -16.80 2.31
N ALA A 216 13.50 -17.15 1.08
CA ALA A 216 12.76 -18.33 0.65
C ALA A 216 13.43 -19.66 1.04
N LEU A 217 14.76 -19.67 1.20
CA LEU A 217 15.48 -20.77 1.87
C LEU A 217 15.00 -20.95 3.33
N SER A 218 14.55 -19.88 3.97
CA SER A 218 13.93 -19.96 5.29
C SER A 218 12.52 -20.56 5.20
N LEU A 219 11.65 -20.18 4.26
CA LEU A 219 10.24 -20.62 4.27
C LEU A 219 10.04 -22.14 4.15
N SER A 220 10.86 -22.84 3.35
CA SER A 220 10.78 -24.31 3.25
C SER A 220 11.22 -25.05 4.52
N THR A 221 11.95 -24.37 5.42
CA THR A 221 12.42 -24.91 6.71
C THR A 221 11.59 -24.39 7.90
N ARG A 222 10.58 -23.55 7.65
CA ARG A 222 9.74 -22.93 8.68
C ARG A 222 8.53 -23.79 9.00
N SER A 223 7.82 -23.41 10.06
CA SER A 223 6.59 -24.10 10.47
C SER A 223 5.53 -24.02 9.36
N ALA A 224 4.63 -25.01 9.37
CA ALA A 224 3.49 -25.02 8.46
C ALA A 224 2.62 -23.76 8.60
N GLU A 225 2.50 -23.19 9.81
CA GLU A 225 1.76 -21.95 10.04
C GLU A 225 2.43 -20.74 9.37
N VAL A 226 3.76 -20.57 9.49
CA VAL A 226 4.48 -19.47 8.80
C VAL A 226 4.23 -19.52 7.30
N ARG A 227 4.35 -20.73 6.72
CA ARG A 227 4.10 -20.93 5.30
C ARG A 227 2.66 -20.62 4.93
N SER A 228 1.70 -21.04 5.76
CA SER A 228 0.27 -20.78 5.55
C SER A 228 -0.05 -19.29 5.59
N VAL A 229 0.51 -18.54 6.54
CA VAL A 229 0.33 -17.09 6.60
C VAL A 229 0.92 -16.43 5.34
N ASN A 230 2.08 -16.86 4.87
CA ASN A 230 2.68 -16.39 3.62
C ASN A 230 1.79 -16.67 2.39
N GLU A 231 1.22 -17.87 2.25
CA GLU A 231 0.26 -18.21 1.18
C GLU A 231 -0.99 -17.32 1.24
N GLY A 232 -1.58 -17.16 2.43
CA GLY A 232 -2.77 -16.32 2.58
C GLY A 232 -2.51 -14.83 2.32
N LEU A 233 -1.29 -14.35 2.57
CA LEU A 233 -0.85 -13.00 2.22
C LEU A 233 -0.65 -12.84 0.71
N ALA A 234 -0.08 -13.84 0.05
CA ALA A 234 0.05 -13.87 -1.40
C ALA A 234 -1.34 -13.85 -2.08
N ASP A 235 -2.28 -14.68 -1.62
CA ASP A 235 -3.67 -14.65 -2.06
C ASP A 235 -4.31 -13.27 -1.81
N GLY A 236 -4.13 -12.72 -0.61
CA GLY A 236 -4.61 -11.38 -0.27
C GLY A 236 -4.07 -10.29 -1.19
N MET A 237 -2.81 -10.37 -1.62
CA MET A 237 -2.24 -9.42 -2.58
C MET A 237 -2.86 -9.53 -3.97
N ALA A 238 -3.19 -10.75 -4.43
CA ALA A 238 -3.93 -10.94 -5.68
C ALA A 238 -5.34 -10.33 -5.59
N PHE A 239 -6.05 -10.57 -4.48
CA PHE A 239 -7.34 -9.93 -4.22
C PHE A 239 -7.26 -8.39 -4.23
N LEU A 240 -6.27 -7.81 -3.55
CA LEU A 240 -6.08 -6.36 -3.50
C LEU A 240 -5.72 -5.78 -4.87
N ALA A 241 -4.98 -6.53 -5.71
CA ALA A 241 -4.72 -6.15 -7.08
C ALA A 241 -6.00 -6.12 -7.93
N ASN A 242 -6.84 -7.15 -7.82
CA ASN A 242 -8.14 -7.20 -8.51
C ASN A 242 -9.05 -6.02 -8.15
N LEU A 243 -9.03 -5.57 -6.90
CA LEU A 243 -9.81 -4.40 -6.48
C LEU A 243 -9.38 -3.08 -7.16
N LYS A 244 -8.21 -3.02 -7.80
CA LYS A 244 -7.79 -1.83 -8.58
C LYS A 244 -8.36 -1.86 -10.00
N HIS A 245 -9.03 -2.94 -10.41
CA HIS A 245 -9.62 -3.12 -11.74
C HIS A 245 -11.14 -2.95 -11.69
N SER A 246 -11.63 -1.81 -12.21
CA SER A 246 -13.06 -1.45 -12.14
C SER A 246 -13.98 -2.41 -12.88
N ASP A 247 -13.46 -3.07 -13.92
CA ASP A 247 -14.11 -4.11 -14.70
C ASP A 247 -14.28 -5.40 -13.89
N VAL A 248 -13.27 -5.81 -13.11
CA VAL A 248 -13.38 -6.95 -12.18
C VAL A 248 -14.44 -6.68 -11.12
N ILE A 249 -14.44 -5.48 -10.54
CA ILE A 249 -15.50 -5.06 -9.58
C ILE A 249 -16.89 -5.10 -10.23
N GLN A 250 -17.02 -4.58 -11.45
CA GLN A 250 -18.30 -4.59 -12.18
C GLN A 250 -18.77 -6.01 -12.47
N ARG A 251 -17.86 -6.89 -12.91
CA ARG A 251 -18.14 -8.32 -13.14
C ARG A 251 -18.67 -8.97 -11.86
N ALA A 252 -17.97 -8.80 -10.74
CA ALA A 252 -18.40 -9.32 -9.45
C ALA A 252 -19.77 -8.81 -9.00
N LEU A 253 -20.06 -7.52 -9.18
CA LEU A 253 -21.37 -6.94 -8.86
C LEU A 253 -22.50 -7.51 -9.73
N VAL A 254 -22.23 -7.77 -11.02
CA VAL A 254 -23.20 -8.37 -11.95
C VAL A 254 -23.45 -9.84 -11.61
N GLU A 255 -22.39 -10.62 -11.41
CA GLU A 255 -22.46 -12.05 -11.08
C GLU A 255 -23.28 -12.31 -9.81
N THR A 256 -23.15 -11.42 -8.83
CA THR A 256 -23.76 -11.61 -7.51
C THR A 256 -25.13 -10.96 -7.34
N GLY A 257 -25.52 -10.08 -8.25
CA GLY A 257 -26.65 -9.18 -8.04
C GLY A 257 -26.41 -8.26 -6.82
N LEU A 258 -25.20 -7.69 -6.72
CA LEU A 258 -24.72 -6.82 -5.64
C LEU A 258 -24.48 -7.50 -4.27
N ASP A 259 -24.52 -8.83 -4.22
CA ASP A 259 -24.29 -9.61 -3.00
C ASP A 259 -22.95 -10.36 -3.03
N LEU A 260 -21.87 -9.67 -2.66
CA LEU A 260 -20.51 -10.21 -2.68
C LEU A 260 -20.26 -11.42 -1.74
N SER A 261 -21.26 -11.85 -0.95
CA SER A 261 -21.19 -13.11 -0.21
C SER A 261 -21.41 -14.36 -1.07
N LYS A 262 -21.75 -14.17 -2.35
CA LYS A 262 -21.86 -15.23 -3.35
C LYS A 262 -20.58 -15.35 -4.18
N PRO A 263 -20.29 -16.53 -4.76
CA PRO A 263 -19.15 -16.73 -5.66
C PRO A 263 -19.10 -15.70 -6.79
N ASN A 264 -17.92 -15.12 -7.03
CA ASN A 264 -17.70 -14.04 -7.99
C ASN A 264 -16.22 -13.80 -8.31
N ALA A 265 -15.94 -12.98 -9.31
CA ALA A 265 -14.58 -12.63 -9.77
C ALA A 265 -13.64 -12.00 -8.72
N LEU A 266 -14.13 -11.54 -7.56
CA LEU A 266 -13.30 -11.10 -6.44
C LEU A 266 -13.09 -12.19 -5.38
N SER A 267 -14.04 -13.13 -5.24
CA SER A 267 -13.92 -14.20 -4.25
C SER A 267 -13.09 -15.37 -4.74
N ASP A 268 -13.02 -15.56 -6.05
CA ASP A 268 -12.51 -16.77 -6.67
C ASP A 268 -11.14 -16.48 -7.30
N LEU A 269 -10.11 -17.18 -6.83
CA LEU A 269 -8.73 -16.93 -7.24
C LEU A 269 -8.32 -17.87 -8.38
N ALA A 270 -7.84 -17.28 -9.48
CA ALA A 270 -7.33 -17.97 -10.66
C ALA A 270 -8.33 -18.99 -11.21
N ASP A 271 -9.58 -18.55 -11.44
CA ASP A 271 -10.70 -19.34 -11.98
C ASP A 271 -10.33 -20.08 -13.29
N THR A 272 -9.60 -19.41 -14.16
CA THR A 272 -9.04 -19.98 -15.39
C THR A 272 -8.08 -21.13 -15.16
N VAL A 273 -7.20 -20.98 -14.18
CA VAL A 273 -6.17 -21.96 -13.87
C VAL A 273 -6.83 -23.18 -13.24
N GLY A 274 -7.74 -22.96 -12.29
CA GLY A 274 -8.52 -24.05 -11.68
C GLY A 274 -9.39 -24.79 -12.70
N ALA A 275 -9.95 -24.09 -13.70
CA ALA A 275 -10.71 -24.70 -14.79
C ALA A 275 -9.84 -25.65 -15.63
N VAL A 276 -8.60 -25.24 -15.95
CA VAL A 276 -7.63 -26.06 -16.68
C VAL A 276 -7.28 -27.32 -15.89
N PHE A 277 -7.13 -27.21 -14.57
CA PHE A 277 -6.69 -28.35 -13.77
C PHE A 277 -7.79 -29.31 -13.34
N GLY A 278 -9.06 -28.91 -13.40
CA GLY A 278 -10.13 -29.69 -12.79
C GLY A 278 -9.94 -29.89 -11.28
N THR A 279 -9.07 -29.10 -10.64
CA THR A 279 -8.73 -29.16 -9.19
C THR A 279 -9.71 -28.36 -8.33
N ALA A 280 -10.89 -28.12 -8.87
CA ALA A 280 -12.13 -28.04 -8.12
C ALA A 280 -12.03 -28.75 -6.77
N GLY A 281 -11.83 -28.00 -5.68
CA GLY A 281 -12.03 -28.51 -4.32
C GLY A 281 -13.51 -28.83 -4.09
N ASP A 282 -14.06 -28.45 -2.93
CA ASP A 282 -15.51 -28.52 -2.63
C ASP A 282 -16.34 -27.47 -3.44
N ASN A 283 -16.04 -27.39 -4.73
CA ASN A 283 -16.38 -26.43 -5.79
C ASN A 283 -17.84 -25.96 -5.83
N PRO A 284 -18.09 -24.75 -6.34
CA PRO A 284 -19.27 -24.59 -7.20
C PRO A 284 -18.96 -24.16 -8.64
N ASP A 285 -17.69 -24.18 -9.04
CA ASP A 285 -17.25 -24.52 -10.40
C ASP A 285 -16.25 -23.61 -11.12
N ARG A 286 -15.04 -23.45 -10.55
CA ARG A 286 -13.72 -23.70 -11.23
C ARG A 286 -12.46 -22.95 -10.71
N ALA A 287 -12.48 -22.24 -9.58
CA ALA A 287 -11.25 -21.61 -9.05
C ALA A 287 -10.25 -22.53 -8.34
N LEU A 288 -8.98 -22.11 -8.30
CA LEU A 288 -7.94 -22.80 -7.52
C LEU A 288 -8.22 -22.74 -6.03
N ARG A 289 -8.66 -21.57 -5.55
CA ARG A 289 -9.04 -21.28 -4.16
C ARG A 289 -10.17 -20.26 -4.14
N SER A 290 -10.93 -20.23 -3.05
CA SER A 290 -11.98 -19.22 -2.87
C SER A 290 -11.89 -18.57 -1.50
N PHE A 291 -11.97 -17.25 -1.46
CA PHE A 291 -12.06 -16.45 -0.25
C PHE A 291 -13.38 -16.64 0.51
N LEU A 292 -14.41 -17.22 -0.14
CA LEU A 292 -15.68 -17.62 0.50
C LEU A 292 -15.60 -18.95 1.26
N ASN A 293 -14.44 -19.59 1.30
CA ASN A 293 -14.24 -20.82 2.07
C ASN A 293 -14.65 -20.62 3.55
N THR A 294 -15.03 -21.71 4.20
CA THR A 294 -15.40 -21.72 5.63
C THR A 294 -14.31 -22.32 6.50
N ARG A 295 -13.04 -22.30 6.06
CA ARG A 295 -11.94 -22.90 6.82
C ARG A 295 -11.68 -22.10 8.09
N VAL A 296 -11.43 -22.85 9.16
CA VAL A 296 -11.13 -22.35 10.50
C VAL A 296 -9.87 -23.05 10.97
N ARG A 297 -8.99 -22.31 11.64
CA ARG A 297 -7.81 -22.89 12.29
C ARG A 297 -8.23 -23.81 13.44
N GLU A 298 -7.71 -25.02 13.43
CA GLU A 298 -7.84 -26.02 14.48
C GLU A 298 -6.51 -26.08 15.25
N PRO A 299 -6.50 -25.76 16.56
CA PRO A 299 -5.29 -25.82 17.35
C PRO A 299 -4.59 -27.19 17.28
N GLY A 300 -3.29 -27.19 16.97
CA GLY A 300 -2.47 -28.41 16.89
C GLY A 300 -2.55 -29.16 15.57
N LYS A 301 -3.40 -28.74 14.62
CA LYS A 301 -3.43 -29.30 13.27
C LYS A 301 -2.35 -28.66 12.40
N SER A 302 -1.57 -29.50 11.71
CA SER A 302 -0.70 -29.03 10.63
C SER A 302 -1.48 -28.98 9.32
N TYR A 303 -1.29 -27.91 8.57
CA TYR A 303 -1.92 -27.72 7.26
C TYR A 303 -0.87 -27.87 6.15
N GLU A 304 -1.31 -28.32 4.98
CA GLU A 304 -0.63 -27.96 3.75
C GLU A 304 -0.71 -26.42 3.62
N CYS A 305 0.35 -25.75 3.16
CA CYS A 305 0.43 -24.30 3.32
C CYS A 305 -0.65 -23.54 2.54
N HIS A 306 -1.10 -24.06 1.38
CA HIS A 306 -2.17 -23.43 0.62
C HIS A 306 -3.52 -23.63 1.32
N ASP A 307 -3.79 -24.82 1.86
CA ASP A 307 -4.99 -25.07 2.70
C ASP A 307 -5.04 -24.17 3.94
N GLY A 308 -3.88 -23.93 4.56
CA GLY A 308 -3.77 -23.02 5.69
C GLY A 308 -3.87 -21.56 5.28
N GLY A 309 -3.36 -21.20 4.09
CA GLY A 309 -3.48 -19.86 3.50
C GLY A 309 -4.93 -19.45 3.28
N GLU A 310 -5.80 -20.39 2.91
CA GLU A 310 -7.24 -20.14 2.78
C GLU A 310 -7.91 -19.66 4.08
N ILE A 311 -7.37 -20.00 5.26
CA ILE A 311 -7.87 -19.46 6.55
C ILE A 311 -7.60 -17.96 6.64
N VAL A 312 -6.39 -17.53 6.26
CA VAL A 312 -5.98 -16.11 6.29
C VAL A 312 -6.68 -15.32 5.17
N GLY A 313 -6.78 -15.89 3.97
CA GLY A 313 -7.54 -15.31 2.87
C GLY A 313 -9.02 -15.15 3.22
N GLY A 314 -9.63 -16.20 3.80
CA GLY A 314 -11.02 -16.13 4.26
C GLY A 314 -11.24 -15.06 5.34
N ALA A 315 -10.30 -14.92 6.28
CA ALA A 315 -10.35 -13.84 7.28
C ALA A 315 -10.32 -12.44 6.64
N LEU A 316 -9.44 -12.23 5.64
CA LEU A 316 -9.38 -10.99 4.88
C LEU A 316 -10.73 -10.65 4.25
N TYR A 317 -11.34 -11.63 3.55
CA TYR A 317 -12.57 -11.40 2.80
C TYR A 317 -13.78 -11.25 3.72
N ASP A 318 -13.86 -12.00 4.82
CA ASP A 318 -14.89 -11.80 5.86
C ASP A 318 -14.87 -10.36 6.38
N PHE A 319 -13.67 -9.82 6.68
CA PHE A 319 -13.54 -8.44 7.12
C PHE A 319 -13.97 -7.46 6.02
N PHE A 320 -13.52 -7.67 4.78
CA PHE A 320 -13.88 -6.85 3.62
C PHE A 320 -15.41 -6.79 3.41
N LEU A 321 -16.10 -7.92 3.44
CA LEU A 321 -17.56 -7.99 3.29
C LEU A 321 -18.28 -7.25 4.43
N ARG A 322 -17.88 -7.51 5.67
CA ARG A 322 -18.44 -6.84 6.86
C ARG A 322 -18.21 -5.33 6.81
N PHE A 323 -17.05 -4.90 6.34
CA PHE A 323 -16.75 -3.49 6.15
C PHE A 323 -17.68 -2.90 5.10
N CYS A 324 -17.75 -3.49 3.89
CA CYS A 324 -18.62 -3.05 2.79
C CYS A 324 -20.05 -2.83 3.27
N GLN A 325 -20.64 -3.85 3.90
CA GLN A 325 -22.01 -3.83 4.40
C GLN A 325 -22.20 -2.73 5.45
N SER A 326 -21.28 -2.64 6.42
CA SER A 326 -21.36 -1.63 7.48
C SER A 326 -21.20 -0.20 6.94
N TYR A 327 -20.33 -0.01 5.95
CA TYR A 327 -20.07 1.29 5.33
C TYR A 327 -21.30 1.75 4.57
N GLN A 328 -21.83 0.89 3.69
CA GLN A 328 -23.07 1.13 2.95
C GLN A 328 -24.24 1.46 3.88
N ALA A 329 -24.41 0.71 4.97
CA ALA A 329 -25.48 0.96 5.94
C ALA A 329 -25.34 2.31 6.65
N ARG A 330 -24.11 2.75 6.97
CA ARG A 330 -23.87 4.02 7.66
C ARG A 330 -23.93 5.24 6.75
N THR A 331 -23.47 5.12 5.50
CA THR A 331 -23.31 6.27 4.59
C THR A 331 -24.38 6.37 3.52
N GLY A 332 -25.11 5.28 3.25
CA GLY A 332 -26.00 5.19 2.08
C GLY A 332 -25.23 5.12 0.75
N SER A 333 -23.92 4.88 0.77
CA SER A 333 -23.09 4.75 -0.43
C SER A 333 -23.50 3.57 -1.31
N GLY A 334 -23.35 3.72 -2.62
CA GLY A 334 -23.55 2.61 -3.57
C GLY A 334 -22.47 1.53 -3.44
N ALA A 335 -22.77 0.32 -3.93
CA ALA A 335 -21.89 -0.85 -3.78
C ALA A 335 -20.46 -0.61 -4.29
N TYR A 336 -20.30 0.02 -5.45
CA TYR A 336 -18.98 0.32 -6.02
C TYR A 336 -18.11 1.20 -5.08
N GLN A 337 -18.69 2.26 -4.52
CA GLN A 337 -17.98 3.13 -3.59
C GLN A 337 -17.62 2.38 -2.30
N SER A 338 -18.54 1.57 -1.79
CA SER A 338 -18.31 0.75 -0.60
C SER A 338 -17.17 -0.24 -0.80
N ILE A 339 -17.11 -0.90 -1.97
CA ILE A 339 -16.02 -1.81 -2.35
C ILE A 339 -14.68 -1.09 -2.40
N ALA A 340 -14.62 0.07 -3.07
CA ALA A 340 -13.39 0.85 -3.16
C ALA A 340 -12.86 1.22 -1.77
N VAL A 341 -13.71 1.80 -0.91
CA VAL A 341 -13.31 2.17 0.46
C VAL A 341 -12.93 0.95 1.30
N ALA A 342 -13.68 -0.15 1.18
CA ALA A 342 -13.35 -1.39 1.88
C ALA A 342 -12.01 -1.95 1.43
N GLY A 343 -11.69 -1.89 0.14
CA GLY A 343 -10.40 -2.30 -0.41
C GLY A 343 -9.22 -1.55 0.20
N GLU A 344 -9.34 -0.22 0.31
CA GLU A 344 -8.31 0.62 0.92
C GLU A 344 -8.11 0.26 2.40
N VAL A 345 -9.19 0.13 3.17
CA VAL A 345 -9.09 -0.16 4.61
C VAL A 345 -8.60 -1.58 4.87
N THR A 346 -9.15 -2.57 4.16
CA THR A 346 -8.72 -3.97 4.27
C THR A 346 -7.27 -4.12 3.90
N GLY A 347 -6.84 -3.54 2.76
CA GLY A 347 -5.46 -3.64 2.31
C GLY A 347 -4.46 -2.99 3.26
N ALA A 348 -4.78 -1.81 3.78
CA ALA A 348 -3.97 -1.12 4.78
C ALA A 348 -3.83 -1.95 6.06
N LEU A 349 -4.93 -2.47 6.62
CA LEU A 349 -4.89 -3.29 7.85
C LEU A 349 -4.13 -4.59 7.64
N PHE A 350 -4.42 -5.30 6.55
CA PHE A 350 -3.86 -6.60 6.26
C PHE A 350 -2.34 -6.56 6.09
N LEU A 351 -1.82 -5.62 5.30
CA LEU A 351 -0.37 -5.49 5.13
C LEU A 351 0.33 -4.93 6.36
N ASN A 352 -0.26 -3.96 7.07
CA ASN A 352 0.37 -3.41 8.27
C ASN A 352 0.34 -4.37 9.47
N ALA A 353 -0.51 -5.40 9.46
CA ALA A 353 -0.48 -6.45 10.48
C ALA A 353 0.91 -7.09 10.60
N LEU A 354 1.65 -7.25 9.50
CA LEU A 354 3.01 -7.80 9.49
C LEU A 354 4.03 -7.02 10.31
N LYS A 355 3.81 -5.72 10.53
CA LYS A 355 4.68 -4.88 11.35
C LYS A 355 4.52 -5.14 12.84
N PHE A 356 3.49 -5.88 13.23
CA PHE A 356 3.21 -6.26 14.62
C PHE A 356 3.47 -7.74 14.89
N THR A 357 4.11 -8.45 13.95
CA THR A 357 4.44 -9.87 14.08
C THR A 357 5.94 -10.10 14.32
N PRO A 358 6.35 -11.24 14.90
CA PRO A 358 7.77 -11.55 15.13
C PRO A 358 8.61 -11.52 13.84
N ASP A 359 9.85 -11.02 13.92
CA ASP A 359 10.83 -11.01 12.81
C ASP A 359 11.82 -12.19 12.87
N ASP A 360 11.75 -13.04 13.90
CA ASP A 360 12.61 -14.22 14.04
C ASP A 360 12.14 -15.41 13.19
N GLY A 361 11.02 -15.24 12.48
CA GLY A 361 10.35 -16.24 11.65
C GLY A 361 9.66 -17.34 12.44
N SER A 362 9.19 -17.01 13.64
CA SER A 362 8.21 -17.79 14.40
C SER A 362 6.75 -17.41 14.07
N LEU A 363 6.50 -16.41 13.21
CA LEU A 363 5.18 -15.89 12.81
C LEU A 363 4.15 -17.01 12.53
N GLY A 364 3.18 -17.18 13.42
CA GLY A 364 2.04 -18.09 13.22
C GLY A 364 0.71 -17.39 12.96
N PHE A 365 -0.37 -18.17 12.88
CA PHE A 365 -1.72 -17.62 12.70
C PHE A 365 -2.13 -16.71 13.86
N GLU A 366 -1.74 -17.06 15.08
CA GLU A 366 -2.00 -16.25 16.28
C GLU A 366 -1.31 -14.89 16.19
N ASP A 367 -0.03 -14.85 15.85
CA ASP A 367 0.72 -13.59 15.71
C ASP A 367 0.08 -12.70 14.64
N TYR A 368 -0.31 -13.29 13.51
CA TYR A 368 -0.98 -12.54 12.45
C TYR A 368 -2.35 -12.00 12.87
N GLY A 369 -3.15 -12.83 13.57
CA GLY A 369 -4.42 -12.41 14.16
C GLY A 369 -4.26 -11.25 15.14
N ARG A 370 -3.25 -11.28 16.01
CA ARG A 370 -2.90 -10.15 16.89
C ARG A 370 -2.50 -8.93 16.07
N GLY A 371 -1.68 -9.12 15.05
CA GLY A 371 -1.20 -8.05 14.17
C GLY A 371 -2.34 -7.28 13.51
N LEU A 372 -3.43 -7.95 13.11
CA LEU A 372 -4.61 -7.29 12.56
C LEU A 372 -5.28 -6.35 13.58
N LEU A 373 -5.47 -6.81 14.82
CA LEU A 373 -6.04 -5.97 15.88
C LEU A 373 -5.14 -4.78 16.22
N LEU A 374 -3.82 -5.03 16.33
CA LEU A 374 -2.83 -4.01 16.63
C LEU A 374 -2.70 -2.97 15.51
N ALA A 375 -2.81 -3.39 14.25
CA ALA A 375 -2.84 -2.47 13.11
C ALA A 375 -4.05 -1.53 13.18
N ASP A 376 -5.24 -2.03 13.50
CA ASP A 376 -6.44 -1.19 13.61
C ASP A 376 -6.37 -0.24 14.81
N LEU A 377 -5.90 -0.73 15.96
CA LEU A 377 -5.68 0.08 17.16
C LEU A 377 -4.67 1.20 16.89
N SER A 378 -3.59 0.90 16.16
CA SER A 378 -2.52 1.85 15.87
C SER A 378 -2.92 2.89 14.80
N MET A 379 -3.53 2.45 13.71
CA MET A 379 -3.79 3.27 12.52
C MET A 379 -5.16 3.95 12.55
N ASN A 380 -6.17 3.26 13.09
CA ASN A 380 -7.58 3.70 13.05
C ASN A 380 -8.19 3.89 14.44
N GLN A 381 -7.39 3.83 15.50
CA GLN A 381 -7.85 3.98 16.89
C GLN A 381 -8.95 2.96 17.27
N GLY A 382 -8.86 1.74 16.73
CA GLY A 382 -9.82 0.68 17.04
C GLY A 382 -11.19 0.85 16.38
N ARG A 383 -11.32 1.72 15.36
CA ARG A 383 -12.60 1.98 14.67
C ARG A 383 -13.21 0.71 14.06
N HIS A 384 -12.39 -0.28 13.71
CA HIS A 384 -12.83 -1.53 13.09
C HIS A 384 -12.67 -2.73 14.02
N LEU A 385 -12.32 -2.50 15.27
CA LEU A 385 -11.98 -3.53 16.25
C LEU A 385 -13.12 -4.53 16.45
N ALA A 386 -14.38 -4.08 16.53
CA ALA A 386 -15.52 -4.98 16.71
C ALA A 386 -15.62 -6.02 15.57
N GLN A 387 -15.47 -5.57 14.33
CA GLN A 387 -15.54 -6.43 13.15
C GLN A 387 -14.34 -7.36 13.08
N LEU A 388 -13.14 -6.86 13.39
CA LEU A 388 -11.93 -7.68 13.43
C LEU A 388 -11.99 -8.74 14.52
N LYS A 389 -12.49 -8.42 15.73
CA LYS A 389 -12.68 -9.39 16.82
C LYS A 389 -13.55 -10.57 16.37
N GLU A 390 -14.65 -10.31 15.68
CA GLU A 390 -15.51 -11.36 15.14
C GLU A 390 -14.79 -12.22 14.08
N VAL A 391 -14.01 -11.60 13.20
CA VAL A 391 -13.27 -12.30 12.14
C VAL A 391 -12.16 -13.18 12.71
N VAL A 392 -11.29 -12.63 13.55
CA VAL A 392 -10.15 -13.38 14.10
C VAL A 392 -10.61 -14.50 15.03
N LEU A 393 -11.73 -14.31 15.75
CA LEU A 393 -12.36 -15.36 16.54
C LEU A 393 -13.01 -16.42 15.64
N GLY A 394 -13.80 -16.00 14.65
CA GLY A 394 -14.54 -16.91 13.76
C GLY A 394 -13.64 -17.80 12.91
N ARG A 395 -12.46 -17.31 12.53
CA ARG A 395 -11.45 -18.07 11.78
C ARG A 395 -10.47 -18.83 12.66
N GLY A 396 -10.63 -18.77 14.00
CA GLY A 396 -9.77 -19.46 14.95
C GLY A 396 -8.34 -18.91 15.01
N LEU A 397 -8.11 -17.69 14.50
CA LEU A 397 -6.80 -17.03 14.57
C LEU A 397 -6.47 -16.69 16.02
N LEU A 398 -7.47 -16.23 16.79
CA LEU A 398 -7.35 -15.91 18.21
C LEU A 398 -8.53 -16.49 19.02
N THR A 399 -8.26 -16.81 20.29
CA THR A 399 -9.32 -17.02 21.29
C THR A 399 -9.84 -15.70 21.85
N ALA A 400 -10.97 -15.72 22.55
CA ALA A 400 -11.50 -14.53 23.24
C ALA A 400 -10.51 -13.96 24.26
N GLU A 401 -9.82 -14.82 25.02
CA GLU A 401 -8.81 -14.41 25.99
C GLU A 401 -7.61 -13.74 25.29
N GLN A 402 -7.17 -14.28 24.15
CA GLN A 402 -6.06 -13.71 23.38
C GLN A 402 -6.43 -12.36 22.77
N ILE A 403 -7.68 -12.18 22.33
CA ILE A 403 -8.19 -10.89 21.87
C ILE A 403 -8.09 -9.84 22.98
N GLU A 404 -8.66 -10.13 24.16
CA GLU A 404 -8.66 -9.17 25.27
C GLU A 404 -7.23 -8.88 25.77
N ALA A 405 -6.36 -9.89 25.83
CA ALA A 405 -4.96 -9.72 26.17
C ALA A 405 -4.22 -8.81 25.17
N THR A 406 -4.51 -8.93 23.87
CA THR A 406 -3.89 -8.11 22.82
C THR A 406 -4.32 -6.66 22.93
N VAL A 407 -5.60 -6.40 23.19
CA VAL A 407 -6.12 -5.03 23.38
C VAL A 407 -5.50 -4.40 24.63
N ALA A 408 -5.50 -5.12 25.75
CA ALA A 408 -4.89 -4.64 27.00
C ALA A 408 -3.37 -4.37 26.84
N GLN A 409 -2.66 -5.21 26.09
CA GLN A 409 -1.24 -4.99 25.78
C GLN A 409 -1.03 -3.68 24.99
N PHE A 410 -1.88 -3.38 24.01
CA PHE A 410 -1.78 -2.13 23.25
C PHE A 410 -2.06 -0.91 24.13
N GLU A 411 -3.04 -0.99 25.04
CA GLU A 411 -3.33 0.09 25.99
C GLU A 411 -2.13 0.34 26.91
N ALA A 412 -1.50 -0.71 27.44
CA ALA A 412 -0.28 -0.60 28.22
C ALA A 412 0.89 0.01 27.42
N TRP A 413 1.04 -0.29 26.12
CA TRP A 413 2.03 0.36 25.25
C TRP A 413 1.73 1.85 25.06
N ARG A 414 0.47 2.19 24.78
CA ARG A 414 0.03 3.58 24.58
C ARG A 414 0.27 4.42 25.83
N ASP A 415 0.04 3.84 26.99
CA ASP A 415 0.16 4.52 28.28
C ASP A 415 1.61 4.51 28.81
N GLY A 416 2.54 3.92 28.05
CA GLY A 416 3.99 3.93 28.32
C GLY A 416 4.43 2.94 29.40
N GLU A 417 3.57 2.01 29.79
CA GLU A 417 3.82 1.04 30.86
C GLU A 417 4.74 -0.11 30.39
N VAL A 418 4.75 -0.40 29.08
CA VAL A 418 5.51 -1.50 28.49
C VAL A 418 6.27 -1.01 27.25
N SER A 419 7.51 -1.49 27.07
CA SER A 419 8.31 -1.16 25.89
C SER A 419 7.70 -1.72 24.61
N ILE A 420 7.69 -0.90 23.57
CA ILE A 420 7.20 -1.29 22.25
C ILE A 420 8.17 -2.31 21.60
N PRO A 421 7.69 -3.38 20.95
CA PRO A 421 8.54 -4.35 20.27
C PRO A 421 9.31 -3.73 19.11
N ARG A 422 10.64 -3.94 19.08
CA ARG A 422 11.54 -3.51 17.99
C ARG A 422 10.99 -3.94 16.62
N GLY A 423 10.85 -2.97 15.71
CA GLY A 423 10.37 -3.19 14.33
C GLY A 423 8.91 -2.80 14.11
N SER A 424 8.21 -2.41 15.17
CA SER A 424 6.86 -1.84 15.06
C SER A 424 6.84 -0.55 14.23
N ILE A 425 5.65 -0.14 13.74
CA ILE A 425 5.44 1.20 13.15
C ILE A 425 6.05 2.30 14.04
N LEU A 426 5.98 2.14 15.36
CA LEU A 426 6.46 3.12 16.32
C LEU A 426 8.00 3.17 16.39
N ASP A 427 8.70 2.04 16.23
CA ASP A 427 10.17 2.06 16.05
C ASP A 427 10.56 2.58 14.67
N GLY A 428 9.79 2.24 13.64
CA GLY A 428 9.96 2.79 12.30
C GLY A 428 9.84 4.32 12.31
N GLN A 429 8.93 4.87 13.11
CA GLN A 429 8.78 6.31 13.31
C GLN A 429 9.95 6.94 14.06
N LYS A 430 10.50 6.27 15.09
CA LYS A 430 11.73 6.73 15.77
C LYS A 430 12.95 6.68 14.84
N ALA A 431 13.13 5.58 14.10
CA ALA A 431 14.20 5.42 13.13
C ALA A 431 14.05 6.41 11.96
N LEU A 432 12.81 6.70 11.52
CA LEU A 432 12.52 7.74 10.54
C LEU A 432 12.92 9.11 11.09
N ALA A 433 12.58 9.42 12.34
CA ALA A 433 13.01 10.64 12.99
C ALA A 433 14.54 10.77 13.04
N GLU A 434 15.23 9.71 13.44
CA GLU A 434 16.69 9.65 13.47
C GLU A 434 17.31 9.81 12.06
N ARG A 435 16.66 9.28 11.01
CA ARG A 435 17.08 9.46 9.61
C ARG A 435 16.78 10.85 9.04
N LEU A 436 15.72 11.51 9.50
CA LEU A 436 15.35 12.85 9.08
C LEU A 436 16.18 13.93 9.78
N LEU A 437 16.76 13.62 10.95
CA LEU A 437 17.59 14.54 11.74
C LEU A 437 18.68 15.27 10.92
N PRO A 438 19.49 14.60 10.07
CA PRO A 438 20.48 15.29 9.23
C PRO A 438 19.85 16.29 8.26
N THR A 439 18.77 15.92 7.56
CA THR A 439 18.06 16.80 6.62
C THR A 439 17.44 18.00 7.32
N LEU A 440 16.89 17.79 8.52
CA LEU A 440 16.35 18.86 9.35
C LEU A 440 17.46 19.78 9.86
N ARG A 441 18.63 19.23 10.24
CA ARG A 441 19.80 20.03 10.62
C ARG A 441 20.27 20.93 9.49
N GLU A 442 20.32 20.39 8.26
CA GLU A 442 20.69 21.15 7.07
C GLU A 442 19.64 22.22 6.72
N ALA A 443 18.36 21.84 6.60
CA ALA A 443 17.29 22.73 6.17
C ALA A 443 17.06 23.92 7.11
N TYR A 444 17.30 23.74 8.41
CA TYR A 444 17.14 24.78 9.44
C TYR A 444 18.46 25.38 9.92
N GLY A 445 19.60 25.03 9.30
CA GLY A 445 20.91 25.59 9.64
C GLY A 445 21.37 25.29 11.07
N LEU A 446 20.97 24.15 11.64
CA LEU A 446 21.18 23.80 13.05
C LEU A 446 22.60 23.27 13.34
N GLY A 447 23.44 23.10 12.31
CA GLY A 447 24.81 22.60 12.45
C GLY A 447 24.90 21.21 13.11
N ASP A 448 26.01 20.93 13.78
CA ASP A 448 26.24 19.70 14.56
C ASP A 448 25.55 19.71 15.94
N ALA A 449 24.59 20.62 16.18
CA ALA A 449 23.87 20.65 17.43
C ALA A 449 23.24 19.27 17.72
N GLN A 450 23.50 18.73 18.91
CA GLN A 450 22.94 17.46 19.39
C GLN A 450 21.44 17.60 19.61
N LEU A 451 20.64 17.60 18.55
CA LEU A 451 19.20 17.41 18.67
C LEU A 451 18.94 16.03 19.28
N GLU A 452 18.59 16.03 20.56
CA GLU A 452 18.09 14.85 21.26
C GLU A 452 16.57 14.90 21.22
N ILE A 453 15.94 13.75 20.95
CA ILE A 453 14.49 13.60 21.11
C ILE A 453 14.22 13.68 22.61
N HIS A 454 13.72 14.83 23.05
CA HIS A 454 13.41 15.10 24.44
C HIS A 454 12.10 14.44 24.84
N ARG A 455 11.10 14.52 23.96
CA ARG A 455 9.79 13.95 24.21
C ARG A 455 9.17 13.41 22.94
N CYS A 456 8.44 12.31 23.08
CA CYS A 456 7.71 11.66 22.01
C CYS A 456 6.27 11.49 22.53
N GLU A 457 5.31 12.17 21.91
CA GLU A 457 3.91 12.16 22.34
C GLU A 457 3.01 11.78 21.18
N ARG A 458 1.89 11.13 21.44
CA ARG A 458 0.87 10.90 20.42
C ARG A 458 -0.43 11.56 20.85
N ASP A 459 -1.02 12.38 19.97
CA ASP A 459 -2.32 12.96 20.27
C ASP A 459 -3.44 11.92 20.07
N LYS A 460 -4.65 12.22 20.56
CA LYS A 460 -5.82 11.33 20.44
C LYS A 460 -6.20 11.01 18.99
N ARG A 461 -5.72 11.79 18.02
CA ARG A 461 -5.96 11.59 16.59
C ARG A 461 -4.87 10.74 15.94
N GLY A 462 -3.86 10.31 16.70
CA GLY A 462 -2.77 9.45 16.23
C GLY A 462 -1.55 10.21 15.71
N PHE A 463 -1.52 11.54 15.81
CA PHE A 463 -0.37 12.33 15.36
C PHE A 463 0.80 12.14 16.32
N LEU A 464 1.96 11.75 15.81
CA LEU A 464 3.20 11.61 16.59
C LEU A 464 3.91 12.96 16.66
N ARG A 465 4.07 13.51 17.85
CA ARG A 465 4.85 14.72 18.12
C ARG A 465 6.22 14.32 18.67
N LEU A 466 7.26 14.64 17.91
CA LEU A 466 8.64 14.52 18.37
C LEU A 466 9.12 15.90 18.78
N VAL A 467 9.27 16.09 20.08
CA VAL A 467 9.81 17.30 20.69
C VAL A 467 11.32 17.11 20.81
N PHE A 468 12.06 17.91 20.05
CA PHE A 468 13.49 18.00 20.13
C PHE A 468 13.84 19.14 21.06
N GLN A 469 14.75 18.88 22.00
CA GLN A 469 15.35 19.94 22.80
C GLN A 469 16.68 20.30 22.14
N GLN A 470 16.87 21.56 21.78
CA GLN A 470 18.19 22.03 21.40
C GLN A 470 19.07 22.13 22.65
N PRO A 471 20.25 21.49 22.68
CA PRO A 471 21.25 21.81 23.67
C PRO A 471 21.69 23.26 23.45
N ARG A 472 21.77 24.02 24.55
CA ARG A 472 22.16 25.44 24.63
C ARG A 472 23.23 25.84 23.61
N ALA A 473 23.03 26.97 22.93
CA ALA A 473 24.00 27.54 22.00
C ALA A 473 25.01 28.49 22.69
N ASN A 474 25.91 29.01 21.86
CA ASN A 474 27.33 29.23 22.14
C ASN A 474 27.60 30.69 22.58
N LYS A 475 28.87 31.01 22.88
CA LYS A 475 29.41 32.33 23.32
C LYS A 475 28.86 33.61 22.65
N ALA A 476 28.25 33.52 21.46
CA ALA A 476 27.62 34.66 20.79
C ALA A 476 26.36 35.17 21.52
N GLU A 477 25.64 34.29 22.24
CA GLU A 477 24.46 34.67 23.03
C GLU A 477 24.82 35.33 24.36
N GLU A 478 25.94 34.98 25.00
CA GLU A 478 26.41 35.70 26.19
C GLU A 478 26.66 37.18 25.89
N ALA A 479 27.22 37.48 24.71
CA ALA A 479 27.42 38.85 24.26
C ALA A 479 26.10 39.59 23.95
N ALA A 480 25.09 38.89 23.45
CA ALA A 480 23.76 39.44 23.17
C ALA A 480 22.95 39.67 24.46
N LEU A 481 22.98 38.74 25.41
CA LEU A 481 22.37 38.88 26.74
C LEU A 481 23.02 39.99 27.56
N GLU A 482 24.36 40.12 27.50
CA GLU A 482 25.06 41.22 28.15
C GLU A 482 24.67 42.57 27.52
N SER A 483 24.45 42.60 26.21
CA SER A 483 23.98 43.81 25.50
C SER A 483 22.52 44.13 25.81
N LEU A 484 21.64 43.14 25.96
CA LEU A 484 20.24 43.33 26.31
C LEU A 484 20.05 43.72 27.78
N ASN A 485 20.82 43.13 28.71
CA ASN A 485 20.81 43.50 30.12
C ASN A 485 21.28 44.95 30.34
N LYS A 486 22.20 45.44 29.49
CA LYS A 486 22.62 46.86 29.49
C LYS A 486 21.50 47.82 29.07
N VAL A 487 20.54 47.37 28.26
CA VAL A 487 19.47 48.21 27.71
C VAL A 487 18.19 48.12 28.55
N TYR A 488 17.88 46.94 29.10
CA TYR A 488 16.57 46.66 29.71
C TYR A 488 16.61 46.28 31.20
N GLY A 489 17.79 46.27 31.84
CA GLY A 489 17.96 45.79 33.22
C GLY A 489 18.15 44.27 33.29
N GLU A 490 18.27 43.70 34.50
CA GLU A 490 18.47 42.26 34.70
C GLU A 490 17.29 41.46 34.15
N ILE A 491 17.47 40.89 32.95
CA ILE A 491 16.53 39.93 32.36
C ILE A 491 16.83 38.58 32.99
N ASP A 492 15.81 37.91 33.53
CA ASP A 492 15.93 36.58 34.12
C ASP A 492 16.48 35.60 33.08
N ARG A 493 17.75 35.25 33.30
CA ARG A 493 18.54 34.37 32.45
C ARG A 493 17.90 32.99 32.31
N ASP A 494 17.29 32.46 33.36
CA ASP A 494 16.72 31.12 33.36
C ASP A 494 15.33 31.10 32.68
N ALA A 495 14.60 32.22 32.72
CA ALA A 495 13.35 32.38 31.96
C ALA A 495 13.59 32.56 30.44
N LEU A 496 14.67 33.25 30.05
CA LEU A 496 15.00 33.45 28.63
C LEU A 496 15.69 32.23 28.00
N LEU A 497 16.50 31.49 28.79
CA LEU A 497 17.26 30.32 28.33
C LEU A 497 16.52 28.99 28.53
N SER A 498 15.31 29.00 29.10
CA SER A 498 14.48 27.80 29.17
C SER A 498 13.73 27.59 27.83
N GLN A 499 14.31 26.70 27.03
CA GLN A 499 13.62 25.86 26.05
C GLN A 499 13.26 26.51 24.70
N GLY A 500 14.23 26.53 23.79
CA GLY A 500 13.94 26.39 22.36
C GLY A 500 13.60 24.93 22.09
N THR A 501 12.32 24.54 22.18
CA THR A 501 11.88 23.21 21.73
C THR A 501 11.37 23.30 20.31
N PHE A 502 11.78 22.33 19.51
CA PHE A 502 11.27 22.19 18.15
C PHE A 502 10.44 20.91 18.10
N THR A 503 9.18 21.02 17.70
CA THR A 503 8.27 19.88 17.60
C THR A 503 8.02 19.55 16.14
N ILE A 504 8.30 18.32 15.76
CA ILE A 504 7.86 17.77 14.46
C ILE A 504 6.64 16.93 14.73
N VAL A 505 5.56 17.24 14.04
CA VAL A 505 4.32 16.48 14.12
C VAL A 505 4.24 15.63 12.87
N PHE A 506 4.22 14.33 13.06
CA PHE A 506 3.88 13.37 12.03
C PHE A 506 2.40 13.03 12.15
N ASP A 507 1.73 12.85 11.02
CA ASP A 507 0.39 12.29 10.99
C ASP A 507 0.39 10.80 11.40
N PRO A 508 -0.79 10.18 11.60
CA PRO A 508 -0.88 8.76 11.93
C PRO A 508 -0.21 7.84 10.90
N LEU A 509 0.04 8.34 9.69
CA LEU A 509 0.66 7.64 8.57
C LEU A 509 2.18 7.85 8.51
N GLY A 510 2.75 8.62 9.44
CA GLY A 510 4.19 8.87 9.53
C GLY A 510 4.70 9.97 8.59
N GLN A 511 3.83 10.76 7.95
CA GLN A 511 4.24 11.92 7.15
C GLN A 511 4.37 13.17 8.02
N VAL A 512 5.30 14.08 7.70
CA VAL A 512 5.44 15.34 8.45
C VAL A 512 4.22 16.23 8.19
N ALA A 513 3.33 16.29 9.19
CA ALA A 513 2.13 17.11 9.20
C ALA A 513 2.39 18.56 9.60
N GLY A 514 3.47 18.82 10.34
CA GLY A 514 3.80 20.16 10.77
C GLY A 514 5.13 20.25 11.52
N VAL A 515 5.66 21.45 11.52
CA VAL A 515 6.90 21.78 12.22
C VAL A 515 6.66 23.04 13.04
N PHE A 516 6.94 22.95 14.34
CA PHE A 516 6.66 24.01 15.32
C PHE A 516 7.96 24.35 16.04
N ASN A 517 8.25 25.64 16.17
CA ASN A 517 9.34 26.11 17.01
C ASN A 517 8.75 26.93 18.16
N GLN A 518 9.05 26.54 19.39
CA GLN A 518 8.67 27.25 20.60
C GLN A 518 9.91 27.93 21.15
N ILE A 519 9.92 29.27 21.12
CA ILE A 519 10.98 30.10 21.70
C ILE A 519 10.31 30.93 22.79
N GLY A 520 10.43 30.52 24.06
CA GLY A 520 9.70 31.13 25.17
C GLY A 520 8.18 30.92 25.07
N SER A 521 7.37 31.96 25.31
CA SER A 521 5.90 31.91 25.24
C SER A 521 5.33 32.04 23.81
N ALA A 522 6.17 32.20 22.79
CA ALA A 522 5.74 32.36 21.40
C ALA A 522 5.89 31.07 20.60
N THR A 523 4.81 30.64 19.93
CA THR A 523 4.80 29.52 18.98
C THR A 523 4.83 30.05 17.55
N ASN A 524 5.86 29.71 16.78
CA ASN A 524 5.91 29.98 15.34
C ASN A 524 5.56 28.71 14.57
N VAL A 525 4.60 28.82 13.63
CA VAL A 525 4.13 27.70 12.80
C VAL A 525 4.73 27.82 11.40
N ALA A 526 5.49 26.81 10.97
CA ALA A 526 5.89 26.64 9.59
C ALA A 526 5.08 25.48 8.98
N ILE A 527 4.06 25.82 8.19
CA ILE A 527 3.33 24.84 7.37
C ILE A 527 4.02 24.76 6.03
N ASN A 528 4.17 23.56 5.49
CA ASN A 528 4.81 23.33 4.20
C ASN A 528 3.90 23.85 3.07
N GLY A 529 4.00 25.16 2.80
CA GLY A 529 3.31 25.87 1.73
C GLY A 529 4.21 26.97 1.20
N LYS A 530 4.60 26.86 -0.08
CA LYS A 530 5.21 27.99 -0.79
C LYS A 530 4.11 28.92 -1.26
N ARG A 531 4.28 30.22 -1.06
CA ARG A 531 3.50 31.22 -1.80
C ARG A 531 3.82 31.07 -3.30
N GLY A 532 2.95 31.58 -4.17
CA GLY A 532 3.16 31.51 -5.62
C GLY A 532 4.45 32.18 -6.13
N ASP A 533 5.17 32.90 -5.27
CA ASP A 533 6.47 33.54 -5.51
C ASP A 533 7.68 32.71 -4.99
N GLY A 534 7.43 31.55 -4.38
CA GLY A 534 8.47 30.66 -3.88
C GLY A 534 8.96 30.93 -2.45
N SER A 535 8.43 31.93 -1.72
CA SER A 535 8.81 32.16 -0.32
C SER A 535 8.04 31.23 0.65
N PRO A 536 8.62 30.90 1.82
CA PRO A 536 7.90 30.19 2.89
C PRO A 536 6.71 31.03 3.39
N SER A 537 5.53 30.42 3.61
CA SER A 537 4.42 31.09 4.27
C SER A 537 4.56 31.03 5.79
N THR A 538 4.67 32.18 6.46
CA THR A 538 4.51 32.28 7.92
C THR A 538 3.09 32.75 8.25
N TYR A 539 2.40 32.06 9.15
CA TYR A 539 1.13 32.49 9.73
C TYR A 539 1.33 32.76 11.23
N SER A 540 0.79 33.86 11.72
CA SER A 540 0.94 34.33 13.10
C SER A 540 -0.26 34.00 13.99
N ASP A 541 -1.21 33.17 13.54
CA ASP A 541 -2.40 32.82 14.30
C ASP A 541 -2.43 31.30 14.64
N PRO A 542 -2.09 30.92 15.88
CA PRO A 542 -2.04 29.53 16.31
C PRO A 542 -3.43 28.92 16.61
N SER A 543 -4.52 29.71 16.57
CA SER A 543 -5.87 29.26 16.94
C SER A 543 -6.51 28.29 15.94
N LEU A 544 -6.01 28.23 14.70
CA LEU A 544 -6.55 27.36 13.65
C LEU A 544 -6.15 25.87 13.78
N TYR A 545 -5.23 25.53 14.69
CA TYR A 545 -4.77 24.14 14.92
C TYR A 545 -4.75 23.71 16.40
N LEU A 546 -4.98 24.64 17.33
CA LEU A 546 -5.12 24.36 18.76
C LEU A 546 -6.55 24.71 19.19
N SER A 547 -7.45 23.73 19.19
CA SER A 547 -8.81 23.90 19.72
C SER A 547 -8.87 23.59 21.23
N ASP A 548 -9.49 24.50 21.96
CA ASP A 548 -10.22 24.51 23.26
C ASP A 548 -9.84 23.62 24.46
N ASP A 549 -9.10 22.52 24.34
CA ASP A 549 -8.97 21.54 25.44
C ASP A 549 -7.61 21.56 26.19
N PHE A 550 -6.86 22.66 26.10
CA PHE A 550 -5.59 22.82 26.82
C PHE A 550 -5.65 24.01 27.79
N GLU A 551 -6.04 23.76 29.06
CA GLU A 551 -5.78 24.69 30.15
C GLU A 551 -4.28 24.72 30.45
N ILE A 552 -3.62 25.82 30.07
CA ILE A 552 -2.29 26.15 30.58
C ILE A 552 -2.50 26.74 31.98
N GLY A 553 -2.17 25.95 33.00
CA GLY A 553 -2.22 26.38 34.40
C GLY A 553 -1.19 27.46 34.69
N HIS A 554 -1.58 28.73 34.58
CA HIS A 554 -1.09 29.85 35.40
C HIS A 554 -2.10 31.00 35.28
N LYS A 555 -3.16 30.93 36.10
CA LYS A 555 -3.96 32.11 36.46
C LYS A 555 -3.14 32.89 37.47
N ASP A 556 -2.49 33.95 37.04
CA ASP A 556 -2.37 35.21 37.79
C ASP A 556 -1.62 36.23 36.93
N ASN A 557 -2.16 37.46 36.90
CA ASN A 557 -1.65 38.67 36.24
C ASN A 557 -2.02 38.90 34.76
N PHE A 558 -3.32 39.01 34.47
CA PHE A 558 -3.79 39.87 33.37
C PHE A 558 -5.06 40.64 33.80
N ASN A 559 -4.91 41.45 34.84
CA ASN A 559 -5.77 42.61 35.08
C ASN A 559 -4.85 43.84 35.03
N HIS A 560 -4.77 44.49 33.87
CA HIS A 560 -4.58 45.93 33.70
C HIS A 560 -4.26 46.23 32.23
N LEU A 561 -5.30 46.57 31.46
CA LEU A 561 -5.40 47.79 30.63
C LEU A 561 -6.43 47.56 29.53
N VAL A 562 -7.61 48.13 29.77
CA VAL A 562 -8.66 48.43 28.81
C VAL A 562 -8.23 49.65 27.99
N GLY A 563 -8.51 49.62 26.68
CA GLY A 563 -8.37 50.73 25.74
C GLY A 563 -8.64 50.28 24.33
#